data_AF-A0A6G0TNY9-F1
#
_entry.id   AF-A0A6G0TNY9-F1
#
_cell.length_a   1.000
_cell.length_b   1.000
_cell.length_c   1.000
_cell.angle_alpha   90.00
_cell.angle_beta   90.00
_cell.angle_gamma   90.00
#
_symmetry.space_group_name_H-M   'P 1'
#
loop_
_entity.id
_entity.type
_entity.pdbx_description
1 polymer ?
#
loop_
_entity_poly.entity_id
_entity_poly.type
_entity_poly.pdbx_seq_one_letter_code
_entity_poly.pdbx_strand_id
1 'polypeptide(L)'
;MPLLPDGSRAGFSRLRDFNSNIFNTLDTIRLVFAMYDICIYEDPLAPQWKFVMDMTGFSIGHLTKLTNLALMKKCLAYVQMALPMRLTAIYLINAPPLANQLMMFLKPLMHKDLYSLISVHPTSDMDSVYKSIPKDYFASDMGGKSPSFEAQKEVAEQRFMIYENFFEDDEKNNRVDENKRIDKNNRFNGSQYGIEGSFKKLELD
;
A
#
# COMPACT_ATOMS: atom_id res chain seq x y z
N MET A 1 -1.59 -13.19 6.18
CA MET A 1 -2.85 -12.62 5.64
C MET A 1 -3.81 -13.76 5.35
N PRO A 2 -5.09 -13.70 5.75
CA PRO A 2 -6.01 -14.82 5.58
C PRO A 2 -6.28 -15.18 4.11
N LEU A 3 -6.50 -16.48 3.87
CA LEU A 3 -7.05 -17.03 2.62
C LEU A 3 -8.56 -16.84 2.60
N LEU A 4 -9.08 -16.13 1.60
CA LEU A 4 -10.51 -15.98 1.39
C LEU A 4 -11.11 -17.19 0.65
N PRO A 5 -12.45 -17.39 0.70
CA PRO A 5 -13.11 -18.51 0.03
C PRO A 5 -12.92 -18.54 -1.49
N ASP A 6 -12.64 -17.39 -2.12
CA ASP A 6 -12.41 -17.25 -3.56
C ASP A 6 -10.94 -17.49 -3.98
N GLY A 7 -10.09 -17.92 -3.05
CA GLY A 7 -8.66 -18.15 -3.31
C GLY A 7 -7.77 -16.92 -3.12
N SER A 8 -8.35 -15.72 -3.00
CA SER A 8 -7.56 -14.50 -2.83
C SER A 8 -7.05 -14.32 -1.39
N ARG A 9 -6.04 -13.47 -1.22
CA ARG A 9 -5.51 -13.04 0.09
C ARG A 9 -6.05 -11.66 0.44
N ALA A 10 -6.33 -11.43 1.73
CA ALA A 10 -6.75 -10.11 2.23
C ALA A 10 -5.77 -9.54 3.26
N GLY A 11 -5.29 -8.33 3.04
CA GLY A 11 -4.54 -7.55 4.01
C GLY A 11 -5.40 -6.46 4.64
N PHE A 12 -5.20 -6.20 5.92
CA PHE A 12 -5.95 -5.20 6.69
C PHE A 12 -4.98 -4.26 7.39
N SER A 13 -5.28 -2.97 7.36
CA SER A 13 -4.53 -1.94 8.10
C SER A 13 -5.47 -0.92 8.72
N ARG A 14 -5.00 -0.28 9.80
CA ARG A 14 -5.68 0.84 10.46
C ARG A 14 -4.66 1.78 11.08
N LEU A 15 -5.07 3.01 11.37
CA LEU A 15 -4.29 3.87 12.26
C LEU A 15 -4.24 3.27 13.66
N ARG A 16 -3.04 3.13 14.21
CA ARG A 16 -2.81 2.69 15.59
C ARG A 16 -3.07 3.81 16.59
N ASP A 17 -2.66 5.03 16.24
CA ASP A 17 -2.87 6.24 17.02
C ASP A 17 -3.45 7.31 16.09
N PHE A 18 -4.44 8.06 16.58
CA PHE A 18 -5.11 9.12 15.83
C PHE A 18 -4.41 10.48 15.96
N ASN A 19 -3.37 10.58 16.79
CA ASN A 19 -2.53 11.75 16.92
C ASN A 19 -1.58 11.86 15.73
N SER A 20 -1.99 12.67 14.75
CA SER A 20 -1.18 12.94 13.55
C SER A 20 0.22 13.53 13.80
N ASN A 21 0.52 14.04 15.00
CA ASN A 21 1.84 14.59 15.30
C ASN A 21 2.92 13.51 15.41
N ILE A 22 2.53 12.29 15.80
CA ILE A 22 3.45 11.14 15.87
C ILE A 22 3.41 10.28 14.61
N PHE A 23 2.52 10.59 13.66
CA PHE A 23 2.42 9.88 12.40
C PHE A 23 3.59 10.22 11.48
N ASN A 24 4.32 9.18 11.06
CA ASN A 24 5.40 9.29 10.09
C ASN A 24 5.06 8.49 8.82
N THR A 25 4.91 9.22 7.70
CA THR A 25 4.58 8.65 6.40
C THR A 25 5.63 7.66 5.90
N LEU A 26 6.93 7.97 6.05
CA LEU A 26 8.01 7.11 5.55
C LEU A 26 8.08 5.80 6.33
N ASP A 27 7.99 5.88 7.66
CA ASP A 27 8.03 4.69 8.51
C ASP A 27 6.81 3.81 8.29
N THR A 28 5.64 4.43 8.07
CA THR A 28 4.41 3.69 7.71
C THR A 28 4.57 2.96 6.38
N ILE A 29 5.10 3.62 5.35
CA ILE A 29 5.36 2.99 4.04
C ILE A 29 6.35 1.83 4.18
N ARG A 30 7.44 2.01 4.93
CA ARG A 30 8.43 0.96 5.18
C ARG A 30 7.81 -0.26 5.88
N LEU A 31 7.02 -0.02 6.92
CA LEU A 31 6.35 -1.10 7.66
C LEU A 31 5.39 -1.88 6.75
N VAL A 32 4.61 -1.18 5.93
CA VAL A 32 3.66 -1.81 5.00
C VAL A 32 4.41 -2.63 3.94
N PHE A 33 5.49 -2.09 3.36
CA PHE A 33 6.26 -2.82 2.34
C PHE A 33 7.02 -4.01 2.92
N ALA A 34 7.61 -3.87 4.12
CA ALA A 34 8.22 -5.00 4.82
C ALA A 34 7.18 -6.12 5.10
N MET A 35 5.94 -5.75 5.44
CA MET A 35 4.85 -6.72 5.57
C MET A 35 4.52 -7.38 4.23
N TYR A 36 4.55 -6.65 3.12
CA TYR A 36 4.33 -7.21 1.78
C TYR A 36 5.44 -8.17 1.39
N ASP A 37 6.70 -7.84 1.65
CA ASP A 37 7.85 -8.71 1.35
C ASP A 37 7.71 -10.05 2.08
N ILE A 38 7.35 -10.04 3.36
CA ILE A 38 7.04 -11.27 4.12
C ILE A 38 5.88 -12.04 3.46
N CYS A 39 4.81 -11.35 3.08
CA CYS A 39 3.64 -12.01 2.49
C CYS A 39 3.92 -12.61 1.11
N ILE A 40 4.73 -11.94 0.29
CA ILE A 40 5.20 -12.44 -1.00
C ILE A 40 6.11 -13.66 -0.78
N TYR A 41 6.99 -13.61 0.22
CA TYR A 41 7.87 -14.71 0.55
C TYR A 41 7.11 -15.96 1.02
N GLU A 42 6.12 -15.78 1.90
CA GLU A 42 5.31 -16.89 2.42
C GLU A 42 4.37 -17.50 1.39
N ASP A 43 3.86 -16.69 0.46
CA ASP A 43 2.91 -17.13 -0.54
C ASP A 43 3.13 -16.47 -1.91
N PRO A 44 4.21 -16.87 -2.60
CA PRO A 44 4.59 -16.27 -3.88
C PRO A 44 3.61 -16.59 -5.01
N LEU A 45 2.75 -17.61 -4.81
CA LEU A 45 1.77 -18.07 -5.79
C LEU A 45 0.35 -17.58 -5.48
N ALA A 46 0.19 -16.71 -4.48
CA ALA A 46 -1.09 -16.10 -4.15
C ALA A 46 -1.72 -15.48 -5.42
N PRO A 47 -2.89 -15.95 -5.85
CA PRO A 47 -3.41 -15.60 -7.17
C PRO A 47 -3.81 -14.13 -7.27
N GLN A 48 -4.32 -13.56 -6.18
CA GLN A 48 -4.89 -12.22 -6.09
C GLN A 48 -4.79 -11.70 -4.66
N TRP A 49 -4.63 -10.38 -4.52
CA TRP A 49 -4.56 -9.69 -3.24
C TRP A 49 -5.58 -8.54 -3.17
N LYS A 50 -6.27 -8.46 -2.04
CA LYS A 50 -7.21 -7.39 -1.70
C LYS A 50 -6.69 -6.69 -0.45
N PHE A 51 -6.72 -5.36 -0.44
CA PHE A 51 -6.33 -4.57 0.72
C PHE A 51 -7.48 -3.78 1.27
N VAL A 52 -7.56 -3.72 2.60
CA VAL A 52 -8.53 -2.94 3.35
C VAL A 52 -7.77 -1.99 4.25
N MET A 53 -8.06 -0.69 4.13
CA MET A 53 -7.54 0.34 5.02
C MET A 53 -8.71 0.96 5.79
N ASP A 54 -8.73 0.77 7.10
CA ASP A 54 -9.65 1.46 7.99
C ASP A 54 -9.19 2.90 8.19
N MET A 55 -10.01 3.83 7.71
CA MET A 55 -9.75 5.27 7.76
C MET A 55 -10.27 5.91 9.06
N THR A 56 -10.74 5.13 10.03
CA THR A 56 -11.14 5.64 11.34
C THR A 56 -10.00 6.41 12.00
N GLY A 57 -10.28 7.65 12.43
CA GLY A 57 -9.29 8.55 13.04
C GLY A 57 -8.41 9.32 12.05
N PHE A 58 -8.56 9.08 10.73
CA PHE A 58 -7.86 9.85 9.71
C PHE A 58 -8.32 11.31 9.75
N SER A 59 -7.36 12.23 9.74
CA SER A 59 -7.58 13.66 10.00
C SER A 59 -6.76 14.52 9.05
N ILE A 60 -7.04 15.83 9.01
CA ILE A 60 -6.30 16.76 8.16
C ILE A 60 -4.80 16.73 8.51
N GLY A 61 -4.45 16.55 9.79
CA GLY A 61 -3.06 16.41 10.21
C GLY A 61 -2.37 15.20 9.58
N HIS A 62 -3.06 14.07 9.42
CA HIS A 62 -2.52 12.93 8.69
C HIS A 62 -2.38 13.23 7.19
N LEU A 63 -3.40 13.85 6.59
CA LEU A 63 -3.37 14.25 5.19
C LEU A 63 -2.18 15.15 4.86
N THR A 64 -1.86 16.14 5.71
CA THR A 64 -0.71 17.03 5.48
C THR A 64 0.62 16.28 5.51
N LYS A 65 0.77 15.23 6.34
CA LYS A 65 1.97 14.37 6.34
C LYS A 65 2.11 13.55 5.06
N LEU A 66 1.00 13.26 4.36
CA LEU A 66 1.00 12.59 3.07
C LEU A 66 1.31 13.53 1.89
N THR A 67 1.40 14.85 2.11
CA THR A 67 1.65 15.82 1.02
C THR A 67 3.08 15.85 0.49
N ASN A 68 4.00 15.06 1.06
CA ASN A 68 5.33 14.89 0.49
C ASN A 68 5.25 14.18 -0.87
N LEU A 69 5.10 14.99 -1.92
CA LEU A 69 4.83 14.52 -3.28
C LEU A 69 5.95 13.63 -3.81
N ALA A 70 7.21 13.92 -3.48
CA ALA A 70 8.35 13.12 -3.90
C ALA A 70 8.30 11.70 -3.30
N LEU A 71 7.96 11.60 -2.01
CA LEU A 71 7.80 10.32 -1.33
C LEU A 71 6.60 9.55 -1.86
N MET A 72 5.43 10.19 -1.99
CA MET A 72 4.22 9.53 -2.48
C MET A 72 4.36 9.09 -3.93
N LYS A 73 5.05 9.86 -4.76
CA LYS A 73 5.37 9.48 -6.13
C LYS A 73 6.22 8.22 -6.19
N LYS A 74 7.25 8.11 -5.34
CA LYS A 74 8.06 6.88 -5.21
C LYS A 74 7.22 5.69 -4.76
N CYS A 75 6.39 5.89 -3.73
CA CYS A 75 5.50 4.87 -3.19
C CYS A 75 4.54 4.32 -4.25
N LEU A 76 3.78 5.20 -4.92
CA LEU A 76 2.80 4.79 -5.92
C LEU A 76 3.44 4.22 -7.18
N ALA A 77 4.61 4.73 -7.58
CA ALA A 77 5.37 4.15 -8.67
C ALA A 77 5.77 2.70 -8.38
N TYR A 78 6.24 2.40 -7.16
CA TYR A 78 6.51 1.03 -6.74
C TYR A 78 5.24 0.17 -6.77
N VAL A 79 4.16 0.62 -6.14
CA VAL A 79 2.89 -0.13 -6.07
C VAL A 79 2.34 -0.49 -7.46
N GLN A 80 2.42 0.43 -8.42
CA GLN A 80 1.79 0.23 -9.74
C GLN A 80 2.70 -0.34 -10.83
N MET A 81 4.02 -0.41 -10.60
CA MET A 81 4.98 -0.87 -11.62
C MET A 81 5.95 -1.95 -11.15
N ALA A 82 6.17 -2.11 -9.84
CA ALA A 82 7.24 -2.97 -9.32
C ALA A 82 6.78 -3.96 -8.24
N LEU A 83 5.68 -3.68 -7.53
CA LEU A 83 5.15 -4.57 -6.50
C LEU A 83 4.74 -5.92 -7.12
N PRO A 84 5.37 -7.06 -6.74
CA PRO A 84 5.08 -8.37 -7.33
C PRO A 84 3.83 -9.01 -6.70
N MET A 85 2.77 -8.21 -6.49
CA MET A 85 1.48 -8.67 -5.99
C MET A 85 0.42 -8.32 -7.01
N ARG A 86 -0.39 -9.32 -7.40
CA ARG A 86 -1.56 -9.06 -8.25
C ARG A 86 -2.69 -8.44 -7.42
N LEU A 87 -2.66 -7.12 -7.30
CA LEU A 87 -3.70 -6.36 -6.63
C LEU A 87 -4.99 -6.36 -7.45
N THR A 88 -6.12 -6.65 -6.79
CA THR A 88 -7.44 -6.66 -7.43
C THR A 88 -8.46 -5.76 -6.75
N ALA A 89 -8.19 -5.32 -5.51
CA ALA A 89 -9.00 -4.32 -4.84
C ALA A 89 -8.25 -3.62 -3.70
N ILE A 90 -8.53 -2.33 -3.52
CA ILE A 90 -8.11 -1.53 -2.38
C ILE A 90 -9.36 -0.83 -1.83
N TYR A 91 -9.76 -1.17 -0.62
CA TYR A 91 -10.94 -0.62 0.05
C TYR A 91 -10.50 0.37 1.13
N LEU A 92 -10.84 1.65 0.97
CA LEU A 92 -10.79 2.62 2.05
C LEU A 92 -12.14 2.58 2.77
N ILE A 93 -12.19 2.03 3.98
CA ILE A 93 -13.44 1.80 4.72
C ILE A 93 -13.53 2.70 5.94
N ASN A 94 -14.73 2.87 6.48
CA ASN A 94 -15.03 3.90 7.50
C ASN A 94 -14.50 5.28 7.06
N ALA A 95 -14.58 5.54 5.75
CA ALA A 95 -13.94 6.69 5.15
C ALA A 95 -14.66 7.99 5.58
N PRO A 96 -13.96 8.95 6.22
CA PRO A 96 -14.51 10.27 6.43
C PRO A 96 -14.59 11.03 5.09
N PRO A 97 -15.37 12.13 5.00
CA PRO A 97 -15.41 12.96 3.78
C PRO A 97 -14.02 13.42 3.30
N LEU A 98 -13.07 13.54 4.23
CA LEU A 98 -11.66 13.85 3.98
C LEU A 98 -10.96 12.83 3.04
N ALA A 99 -11.41 11.58 2.99
CA ALA A 99 -10.85 10.57 2.10
C ALA A 99 -10.95 10.96 0.61
N ASN A 100 -11.99 11.72 0.23
CA ASN A 100 -12.11 12.23 -1.13
C ASN A 100 -11.00 13.25 -1.46
N GLN A 101 -10.60 14.09 -0.49
CA GLN A 101 -9.49 15.03 -0.67
C GLN A 101 -8.16 14.29 -0.81
N LEU A 102 -7.95 13.22 -0.03
CA LEU A 102 -6.80 12.33 -0.20
C LEU A 102 -6.76 11.75 -1.62
N MET A 103 -7.89 11.23 -2.11
CA MET A 103 -7.96 10.68 -3.47
C MET A 103 -7.70 11.72 -4.55
N MET A 104 -8.19 12.95 -4.39
CA MET A 104 -7.88 14.05 -5.31
C MET A 104 -6.39 14.38 -5.35
N PHE A 105 -5.72 14.34 -4.19
CA PHE A 105 -4.28 14.58 -4.10
C PHE A 105 -3.44 13.45 -4.71
N LEU A 106 -3.83 12.19 -4.52
CA LEU A 106 -3.07 11.03 -5.01
C LEU A 106 -3.35 10.71 -6.49
N LYS A 107 -4.53 11.05 -7.01
CA LYS A 107 -4.97 10.71 -8.37
C LYS A 107 -3.95 11.09 -9.46
N PRO A 108 -3.30 12.27 -9.46
CA PRO A 108 -2.31 12.63 -10.48
C PRO A 108 -1.06 11.73 -10.49
N LEU A 109 -0.81 10.98 -9.42
CA LEU A 109 0.34 10.10 -9.28
C LEU A 109 0.01 8.64 -9.66
N MET A 110 -1.27 8.30 -9.85
CA MET A 110 -1.72 6.95 -10.11
C MET A 110 -2.04 6.71 -11.58
N HIS A 111 -1.65 5.54 -12.08
CA HIS A 111 -2.16 5.07 -13.38
C HIS A 111 -3.65 4.71 -13.28
N LYS A 112 -4.34 4.69 -14.44
CA LYS A 112 -5.77 4.34 -14.52
C LYS A 112 -6.06 2.98 -13.89
N ASP A 113 -5.18 2.01 -14.11
CA ASP A 113 -5.35 0.64 -13.58
C ASP A 113 -5.36 0.64 -12.06
N LEU A 114 -4.34 1.21 -11.41
CA LEU A 114 -4.30 1.30 -9.94
C LEU A 114 -5.51 2.09 -9.40
N TYR A 115 -5.83 3.24 -10.00
CA TYR A 115 -6.97 4.06 -9.57
C TYR A 115 -8.30 3.30 -9.64
N SER A 116 -8.47 2.45 -10.65
CA SER A 116 -9.69 1.64 -10.83
C SER A 116 -9.88 0.56 -9.77
N LEU A 117 -8.81 0.15 -9.09
CA LEU A 117 -8.87 -0.84 -8.00
C LEU A 117 -9.28 -0.22 -6.66
N ILE A 118 -9.21 1.11 -6.53
CA ILE A 118 -9.47 1.81 -5.26
C ILE A 118 -10.95 2.18 -5.17
N SER A 119 -11.58 1.83 -4.05
CA SER A 119 -12.94 2.24 -3.73
C SER A 119 -13.03 2.77 -2.31
N VAL A 120 -13.87 3.79 -2.11
CA VAL A 120 -14.00 4.54 -0.86
C VAL A 120 -15.40 4.31 -0.31
N HIS A 121 -15.46 3.86 0.95
CA HIS A 121 -16.65 3.35 1.59
C HIS A 121 -16.86 4.02 2.94
N PRO A 122 -17.90 4.88 3.09
CA PRO A 122 -18.31 5.35 4.41
C PRO A 122 -18.87 4.20 5.25
N THR A 123 -18.98 4.37 6.56
CA THR A 123 -19.52 3.34 7.46
C THR A 123 -20.94 2.88 7.09
N SER A 124 -21.72 3.74 6.42
CA SER A 124 -23.08 3.42 5.96
C SER A 124 -23.13 2.60 4.65
N ASP A 125 -22.03 2.41 3.94
CA ASP A 125 -21.97 1.69 2.67
C ASP A 125 -20.81 0.71 2.66
N MET A 126 -21.08 -0.51 3.13
CA MET A 126 -20.08 -1.58 3.26
C MET A 126 -20.48 -2.86 2.50
N ASP A 127 -21.64 -2.86 1.86
CA ASP A 127 -22.22 -4.06 1.24
C ASP A 127 -21.33 -4.62 0.14
N SER A 128 -20.76 -3.76 -0.70
CA SER A 128 -19.84 -4.17 -1.76
C SER A 128 -18.53 -4.73 -1.22
N VAL A 129 -18.03 -4.16 -0.11
CA VAL A 129 -16.85 -4.65 0.61
C VAL A 129 -17.12 -6.05 1.16
N TYR A 130 -18.25 -6.25 1.84
CA TYR A 130 -18.58 -7.55 2.45
C TYR A 130 -18.92 -8.65 1.43
N LYS A 131 -19.39 -8.28 0.24
CA LYS A 131 -19.52 -9.20 -0.89
C LYS A 131 -18.16 -9.67 -1.42
N SER A 132 -17.16 -8.80 -1.39
CA SER A 132 -15.80 -9.12 -1.86
C SER A 132 -14.95 -9.83 -0.80
N ILE A 133 -15.10 -9.46 0.46
CA ILE A 133 -14.39 -10.01 1.61
C ILE A 133 -15.44 -10.29 2.70
N PRO A 134 -15.76 -11.55 3.03
CA PRO A 134 -16.80 -11.83 4.01
C PRO A 134 -16.48 -11.19 5.36
N LYS A 135 -17.51 -10.62 6.01
CA LYS A 135 -17.37 -9.85 7.26
C LYS A 135 -16.63 -10.60 8.36
N ASP A 136 -16.77 -11.92 8.43
CA ASP A 136 -16.09 -12.75 9.44
C ASP A 136 -14.56 -12.65 9.40
N TYR A 137 -13.96 -12.32 8.25
CA TYR A 137 -12.51 -12.15 8.10
C TYR A 137 -11.99 -10.84 8.71
N PHE A 138 -12.85 -9.86 8.91
CA PHE A 138 -12.48 -8.59 9.54
C PHE A 138 -12.16 -8.80 11.02
N ALA A 139 -11.35 -7.92 11.57
CA ALA A 139 -11.04 -7.90 12.98
C ALA A 139 -12.30 -7.59 13.81
N SER A 140 -12.36 -8.10 15.04
CA SER A 140 -13.53 -7.97 15.93
C SER A 140 -13.84 -6.52 16.31
N ASP A 141 -12.82 -5.68 16.41
CA ASP A 141 -12.90 -4.23 16.58
C ASP A 141 -13.37 -3.48 15.32
N MET A 142 -13.59 -4.20 14.22
CA MET A 142 -14.25 -3.73 12.99
C MET A 142 -15.59 -4.48 12.73
N GLY A 143 -16.07 -5.24 13.72
CA GLY A 143 -17.33 -5.98 13.65
C GLY A 143 -17.24 -7.35 12.97
N GLY A 144 -16.04 -7.86 12.68
CA GLY A 144 -15.82 -9.22 12.19
C GLY A 144 -15.58 -10.24 13.32
N LYS A 145 -14.97 -11.38 12.98
CA LYS A 145 -14.69 -12.49 13.93
C LYS A 145 -13.20 -12.77 14.14
N SER A 146 -12.32 -12.20 13.32
CA SER A 146 -10.87 -12.30 13.53
C SER A 146 -10.47 -11.57 14.83
N PRO A 147 -9.33 -11.91 15.45
CA PRO A 147 -8.83 -11.17 16.62
C PRO A 147 -8.70 -9.67 16.33
N SER A 148 -8.84 -8.82 17.34
CA SER A 148 -8.70 -7.37 17.18
C SER A 148 -7.28 -6.99 16.75
N PHE A 149 -7.08 -5.78 16.22
CA PHE A 149 -5.73 -5.32 15.86
C PHE A 149 -4.79 -5.32 17.06
N GLU A 150 -5.28 -4.94 18.24
CA GLU A 150 -4.46 -4.97 19.46
C GLU A 150 -4.06 -6.41 19.83
N ALA A 151 -4.98 -7.36 19.74
CA ALA A 151 -4.66 -8.77 20.00
C ALA A 151 -3.69 -9.39 18.97
N GLN A 152 -3.65 -8.84 17.75
CA GLN A 152 -2.73 -9.28 16.70
C GLN A 152 -1.36 -8.60 16.76
N LYS A 153 -1.19 -7.58 17.60
CA LYS A 153 0.02 -6.76 17.64
C LYS A 153 1.26 -7.59 17.97
N GLU A 154 1.23 -8.33 19.08
CA GLU A 154 2.37 -9.15 19.51
C GLU A 154 2.70 -10.23 18.48
N VAL A 155 1.68 -10.82 17.85
CA VAL A 155 1.86 -11.82 16.79
C VAL A 155 2.51 -11.19 15.55
N ALA A 156 2.11 -9.97 15.17
CA ALA A 156 2.72 -9.25 14.07
C ALA A 156 4.17 -8.87 14.37
N GLU A 157 4.45 -8.38 15.58
CA GLU A 157 5.81 -8.04 16.04
C GLU A 157 6.72 -9.29 16.04
N GLN A 158 6.25 -10.41 16.60
CA GLN A 158 6.98 -11.68 16.56
C GLN A 158 7.22 -12.16 15.12
N ARG A 159 6.24 -11.98 14.23
CA ARG A 159 6.41 -12.32 12.81
C ARG A 159 7.54 -11.51 12.18
N PHE A 160 7.62 -10.21 12.42
CA PHE A 160 8.75 -9.41 11.93
C PHE A 160 10.10 -9.89 12.48
N MET A 161 10.18 -10.26 13.76
CA MET A 161 11.41 -10.80 14.36
C MET A 161 11.84 -12.12 13.71
N ILE A 162 10.91 -13.00 13.36
CA ILE A 162 11.21 -14.25 12.65
C ILE A 162 11.89 -13.98 11.29
N TYR A 163 11.52 -12.89 10.63
CA TYR A 163 12.06 -12.50 9.32
C TYR A 163 13.22 -11.49 9.41
N GLU A 164 13.80 -11.26 10.60
CA GLU A 164 14.93 -10.33 10.78
C GLU A 164 16.09 -10.67 9.84
N ASN A 165 16.56 -11.91 9.85
CA ASN A 165 17.63 -12.37 8.96
C ASN A 165 17.27 -12.25 7.47
N PHE A 166 15.99 -12.42 7.11
CA PHE A 166 15.53 -12.25 5.74
C PHE A 166 15.74 -10.81 5.26
N PHE A 167 15.41 -9.81 6.10
CA PHE A 167 15.62 -8.41 5.75
C PHE A 167 17.10 -8.03 5.73
N GLU A 168 17.91 -8.56 6.65
CA GLU A 168 19.36 -8.34 6.64
C GLU A 168 20.02 -8.87 5.38
N ASP A 169 19.64 -10.09 4.95
CA ASP A 169 20.15 -10.70 3.74
C ASP A 169 19.70 -9.96 2.47
N ASP A 170 18.45 -9.50 2.42
CA ASP A 170 17.95 -8.70 1.29
C ASP A 170 18.69 -7.37 1.16
N GLU A 171 18.86 -6.65 2.27
CA GLU A 171 19.58 -5.37 2.31
C GLU A 171 21.05 -5.52 1.90
N LYS A 172 21.70 -6.61 2.31
CA LYS A 172 23.11 -6.89 1.98
C LYS A 172 23.31 -7.30 0.54
N ASN A 173 22.42 -8.12 -0.01
CA ASN A 173 22.67 -8.83 -1.28
C ASN A 173 21.87 -8.26 -2.47
N ASN A 174 20.68 -7.69 -2.23
CA ASN A 174 19.74 -7.27 -3.28
C ASN A 174 19.62 -5.74 -3.42
N ARG A 175 20.31 -4.97 -2.58
CA ARG A 175 20.31 -3.51 -2.67
C ARG A 175 20.98 -3.02 -3.96
N VAL A 176 20.20 -2.34 -4.80
CA VAL A 176 20.68 -1.73 -6.03
C VAL A 176 21.45 -0.44 -5.73
N ASP A 177 22.69 -0.36 -6.19
CA ASP A 177 23.49 0.87 -6.17
C ASP A 177 23.14 1.75 -7.38
N GLU A 178 22.22 2.69 -7.17
CA GLU A 178 21.76 3.64 -8.19
C GLU A 178 22.89 4.51 -8.79
N ASN A 179 24.05 4.64 -8.12
CA ASN A 179 25.19 5.37 -8.69
C ASN A 179 25.83 4.62 -9.87
N LYS A 180 25.66 3.30 -9.93
CA LYS A 180 26.17 2.42 -10.98
C LYS A 180 25.19 2.26 -12.16
N ARG A 181 24.00 2.88 -12.11
CA ARG A 181 23.03 2.84 -13.22
C ARG A 181 23.63 3.53 -14.46
N ILE A 182 23.67 2.79 -15.57
CA ILE A 182 24.29 3.21 -16.85
C ILE A 182 23.53 4.42 -17.43
N ASP A 183 22.19 4.38 -17.40
CA ASP A 183 21.35 5.49 -17.83
C ASP A 183 21.24 6.54 -16.71
N LYS A 184 22.13 7.55 -16.79
CA LYS A 184 22.17 8.67 -15.84
C LYS A 184 20.99 9.64 -16.01
N ASN A 185 20.32 9.63 -17.17
CA ASN A 185 19.18 10.49 -17.45
C ASN A 185 17.87 9.92 -16.89
N ASN A 186 17.79 8.59 -16.75
CA ASN A 186 16.67 7.86 -16.14
C ASN A 186 16.86 7.56 -14.65
N ARG A 187 17.63 8.40 -13.95
CA ARG A 187 17.64 8.39 -12.48
C ARG A 187 16.23 8.73 -12.01
N PHE A 188 15.77 8.10 -10.93
CA PHE A 188 14.45 8.36 -10.33
C PHE A 188 14.21 9.85 -9.93
N ASN A 189 15.29 10.66 -9.89
CA ASN A 189 15.26 12.10 -9.67
C ASN A 189 15.10 12.94 -10.95
N GLY A 190 15.09 12.32 -12.13
CA GLY A 190 14.77 12.94 -13.41
C GLY A 190 13.25 13.10 -13.55
N SER A 191 12.82 14.08 -14.35
CA SER A 191 11.42 14.41 -14.67
C SER A 191 10.61 13.29 -15.34
N GLN A 192 11.14 12.06 -15.41
CA GLN A 192 10.70 10.99 -16.30
C GLN A 192 9.36 10.33 -15.94
N TYR A 193 8.82 10.63 -14.75
CA TYR A 193 7.49 10.18 -14.35
C TYR A 193 6.46 11.31 -14.45
N GLY A 194 6.42 11.98 -15.60
CA GLY A 194 5.49 13.08 -15.87
C GLY A 194 5.47 13.46 -17.35
N ILE A 195 4.48 12.92 -18.06
CA ILE A 195 4.02 13.38 -19.38
C ILE A 195 5.07 13.21 -20.50
N GLU A 196 5.22 11.98 -21.02
CA GLU A 196 5.77 11.82 -22.36
C GLU A 196 4.69 12.27 -23.36
N GLY A 197 4.74 13.57 -23.68
CA GLY A 197 4.03 14.13 -24.81
C GLY A 197 4.46 13.40 -26.09
N SER A 198 3.48 13.12 -26.93
CA SER A 198 3.64 12.44 -28.22
C SER A 198 4.70 13.12 -29.13
N PHE A 199 5.50 12.27 -29.79
CA PHE A 199 6.31 12.48 -31.00
C PHE A 199 7.84 12.78 -30.92
N LYS A 200 8.56 11.81 -31.52
CA LYS A 200 9.81 11.85 -32.32
C LYS A 200 11.16 11.98 -31.59
N LYS A 201 11.73 10.83 -31.21
CA LYS A 201 13.18 10.63 -31.35
C LYS A 201 13.49 10.40 -32.84
N LEU A 202 14.27 11.30 -33.42
CA LEU A 202 14.89 11.12 -34.73
C LEU A 202 16.21 10.36 -34.49
N GLU A 203 16.33 9.16 -35.02
CA GLU A 203 17.64 8.50 -35.17
C GLU A 203 18.26 9.00 -36.48
N LEU A 204 19.53 9.42 -36.41
CA LEU A 204 20.34 9.71 -37.59
C LEU A 204 21.32 8.55 -37.73
N ASP A 205 21.39 7.99 -38.94
CA ASP A 205 22.34 6.95 -39.38
C ASP A 205 23.81 7.35 -39.11
#